data_AF-A0A3N5WCJ9-F1
#
_entry.id   AF-A0A3N5WCJ9-F1
#
_cell.length_a   1.000
_cell.length_b   1.000
_cell.length_c   1.000
_cell.angle_alpha   90.00
_cell.angle_beta   90.00
_cell.angle_gamma   90.00
#
_symmetry.space_group_name_H-M   'P 1'
#
loop_
_entity.id
_entity.type
_entity.pdbx_description
1 polymer ?
#
loop_
_entity_poly.entity_id
_entity_poly.type
_entity_poly.pdbx_seq_one_letter_code
_entity_poly.pdbx_strand_id
1 'polypeptide(L)'
;MKLGLSTYTYTWAIGVPGRLPARPMTALDLVDRAQQLGVNVLQFADNLPLDQLPPANLEELAHSAVERGIEIEIGTRGIAADHLRGYLALAKRFDSPIL
;
A
#
# COMPACT_ATOMS: atom_id res chain seq x y z
N MET A 1 1.26 -5.70 -20.03
CA MET A 1 2.18 -5.73 -18.88
C MET A 1 2.03 -4.40 -18.15
N LYS A 2 1.79 -4.39 -16.84
CA LYS A 2 1.70 -3.16 -16.03
C LYS A 2 2.99 -3.01 -15.23
N LEU A 3 3.48 -1.78 -15.09
CA LEU A 3 4.64 -1.45 -14.24
C LEU A 3 4.13 -0.89 -12.91
N GLY A 4 4.83 -1.20 -11.82
CA GLY A 4 4.43 -0.80 -10.49
C GLY A 4 5.57 -0.72 -9.49
N LEU A 5 5.25 -0.23 -8.29
CA LEU A 5 6.14 -0.22 -7.14
C LEU A 5 5.56 -1.12 -6.06
N SER A 6 6.42 -1.87 -5.38
CA SER A 6 6.10 -2.45 -4.08
C SER A 6 6.55 -1.50 -2.98
N THR A 7 5.87 -1.51 -1.84
CA THR A 7 6.34 -0.90 -0.59
C THR A 7 7.76 -1.36 -0.20
N TYR A 8 8.20 -2.56 -0.60
CA TYR A 8 9.58 -3.01 -0.42
C TYR A 8 10.61 -2.31 -1.34
N THR A 9 10.17 -1.58 -2.37
CA THR A 9 11.07 -0.71 -3.16
C THR A 9 11.65 0.43 -2.31
N TYR A 10 10.92 0.84 -1.27
CA TYR A 10 11.22 1.99 -0.42
C TYR A 10 11.39 1.60 1.07
N THR A 11 11.84 0.37 1.37
CA THR A 11 11.94 -0.15 2.75
C THR A 11 12.61 0.81 3.73
N TRP A 12 13.73 1.44 3.35
CA TRP A 12 14.45 2.36 4.22
C TRP A 12 13.81 3.74 4.35
N ALA A 13 13.07 4.18 3.34
CA ALA A 13 12.34 5.45 3.36
C ALA A 13 11.04 5.31 4.17
N ILE A 14 10.41 4.14 4.17
CA ILE A 14 9.30 3.80 5.07
C ILE A 14 9.82 3.63 6.50
N GLY A 15 10.93 2.90 6.65
CA GLY A 15 11.55 2.59 7.93
C GLY A 15 11.46 1.11 8.27
N VAL A 16 12.35 0.68 9.16
CA VAL A 16 12.43 -0.70 9.65
C VAL A 16 12.43 -0.70 11.18
N PRO A 17 12.03 -1.81 11.84
CA PRO A 17 12.11 -1.92 13.29
C PRO A 17 13.49 -1.53 13.83
N GLY A 18 13.53 -0.62 14.80
CA GLY A 18 14.77 -0.10 15.38
C GLY A 18 15.47 1.00 14.56
N ARG A 19 14.99 1.34 13.36
CA ARG A 19 15.54 2.43 12.55
C ARG A 19 14.50 3.09 11.64
N LEU A 20 13.84 4.10 12.18
CA LEU A 20 12.95 4.98 11.43
C LEU A 20 13.72 6.18 10.85
N PRO A 21 13.42 6.61 9.62
CA PRO A 21 13.94 7.86 9.08
C PRO A 21 13.26 9.05 9.76
N ALA A 22 13.87 10.25 9.64
CA ALA A 22 13.33 11.47 10.23
C ALA A 22 11.92 11.84 9.71
N ARG A 23 11.63 11.49 8.45
CA ARG A 23 10.30 11.60 7.83
C ARG A 23 9.98 10.26 7.15
N PRO A 24 9.25 9.35 7.83
CA PRO A 24 8.77 8.10 7.23
C PRO A 24 7.91 8.35 6.00
N MET A 25 8.19 7.62 4.93
CA MET A 25 7.38 7.60 3.72
C MET A 25 6.02 6.95 4.03
N THR A 26 4.96 7.68 3.71
CA THR A 26 3.57 7.25 3.93
C THR A 26 3.00 6.54 2.71
N ALA A 27 1.79 5.99 2.85
CA ALA A 27 1.06 5.41 1.72
C ALA A 27 0.76 6.44 0.62
N LEU A 28 0.46 7.68 0.98
CA LEU A 28 0.21 8.77 0.02
C LEU A 28 1.49 9.23 -0.67
N ASP A 29 2.62 9.29 0.04
CA ASP A 29 3.92 9.60 -0.59
C ASP A 29 4.28 8.54 -1.67
N LEU A 30 3.86 7.28 -1.49
CA LEU A 30 4.03 6.23 -2.50
C LEU A 30 3.13 6.45 -3.73
N VAL A 31 1.90 6.94 -3.54
CA VAL A 31 1.00 7.34 -4.64
C VAL A 31 1.63 8.47 -5.45
N ASP A 32 2.13 9.51 -4.77
CA ASP A 32 2.88 10.59 -5.42
C ASP A 32 4.08 10.05 -6.18
N ARG A 33 4.80 9.08 -5.60
CA ARG A 33 5.97 8.48 -6.23
C ARG A 33 5.64 7.64 -7.46
N ALA A 34 4.59 6.85 -7.42
CA ALA A 34 4.12 6.08 -8.57
C ALA A 34 3.75 7.00 -9.74
N GLN A 35 3.01 8.08 -9.47
CA GLN A 35 2.67 9.06 -10.49
C GLN A 35 3.92 9.73 -11.08
N GLN A 36 4.88 10.16 -10.25
CA GLN A 36 6.14 10.76 -10.72
C GLN A 36 6.94 9.83 -11.63
N LEU A 37 6.90 8.52 -11.38
CA LEU A 37 7.60 7.52 -12.16
C LEU A 37 6.81 7.01 -13.37
N GLY A 38 5.56 7.45 -13.54
CA GLY A 38 4.69 7.01 -14.64
C GLY A 38 4.31 5.52 -14.55
N VAL A 39 4.21 4.99 -13.33
CA VAL A 39 3.78 3.60 -13.08
C VAL A 39 2.39 3.58 -12.46
N ASN A 40 1.63 2.54 -12.77
CA ASN A 40 0.18 2.50 -12.51
C ASN A 40 -0.24 1.42 -11.52
N VAL A 41 0.71 0.76 -10.86
CA VAL A 41 0.42 -0.28 -9.86
C VAL A 41 1.21 0.01 -8.58
N LEU A 42 0.56 -0.06 -7.43
CA LEU A 42 1.17 0.05 -6.10
C LEU A 42 0.81 -1.16 -5.25
N GLN A 43 1.82 -1.98 -4.93
CA GLN A 43 1.67 -3.12 -4.06
C GLN A 43 2.05 -2.78 -2.62
N PHE A 44 1.06 -2.87 -1.73
CA PHE A 44 1.25 -2.73 -0.29
C PHE A 44 1.53 -4.09 0.33
N ALA A 45 2.55 -4.16 1.17
CA ALA A 45 2.95 -5.36 1.90
C ALA A 45 3.08 -5.05 3.39
N ASP A 46 3.55 -6.03 4.16
CA ASP A 46 3.55 -5.98 5.62
C ASP A 46 4.52 -4.96 6.24
N ASN A 47 5.42 -4.36 5.45
CA ASN A 47 6.28 -3.27 5.90
C ASN A 47 5.58 -1.91 5.92
N LEU A 48 4.37 -1.80 5.36
CA LEU A 48 3.47 -0.65 5.49
C LEU A 48 2.01 -1.15 5.64
N PRO A 49 1.66 -1.66 6.82
CA PRO A 49 0.42 -2.42 7.04
C PRO A 49 -0.82 -1.52 6.95
N LEU A 50 -1.62 -1.70 5.89
CA LEU A 50 -2.84 -0.91 5.67
C LEU A 50 -3.93 -1.20 6.70
N ASP A 51 -3.94 -2.38 7.30
CA ASP A 51 -4.88 -2.77 8.37
C ASP A 51 -4.68 -1.96 9.67
N GLN A 52 -3.56 -1.26 9.80
CA GLN A 52 -3.26 -0.39 10.93
C GLN A 52 -3.57 1.09 10.65
N LEU A 53 -3.96 1.44 9.42
CA LEU A 53 -4.32 2.81 9.08
C LEU A 53 -5.75 3.15 9.56
N PRO A 54 -5.99 4.38 10.03
CA PRO A 54 -7.33 4.86 10.30
C PRO A 54 -8.24 4.77 9.05
N PRO A 55 -9.56 4.55 9.21
CA PRO A 55 -10.49 4.49 8.08
C PRO A 55 -10.42 5.70 7.14
N ALA A 56 -10.26 6.91 7.68
CA ALA A 56 -10.12 8.14 6.90
C ALA A 56 -8.87 8.13 6.00
N ASN A 57 -7.74 7.62 6.50
CA ASN A 57 -6.51 7.51 5.72
C ASN A 57 -6.63 6.45 4.61
N LEU A 58 -7.39 5.37 4.84
CA LEU A 58 -7.68 4.38 3.81
C LEU A 58 -8.58 4.95 2.70
N GLU A 59 -9.56 5.77 3.07
CA GLU A 59 -10.44 6.47 2.13
C GLU A 59 -9.65 7.49 1.30
N GLU A 60 -8.79 8.28 1.93
CA GLU A 60 -7.91 9.22 1.25
C GLU A 60 -6.95 8.51 0.29
N LEU A 61 -6.35 7.39 0.72
CA LEU A 61 -5.51 6.55 -0.14
C LEU A 61 -6.27 6.02 -1.36
N ALA A 62 -7.48 5.48 -1.15
CA ALA A 62 -8.31 4.96 -2.23
C ALA A 62 -8.68 6.07 -3.23
N HIS A 63 -9.10 7.23 -2.72
CA HIS A 63 -9.45 8.38 -3.55
C HIS A 63 -8.26 8.86 -4.38
N SER A 64 -7.10 9.07 -3.75
CA SER A 64 -5.87 9.52 -4.42
C SER A 64 -5.41 8.54 -5.50
N ALA A 65 -5.50 7.23 -5.24
CA ALA A 65 -5.15 6.21 -6.21
C ALA A 65 -6.09 6.23 -7.44
N VAL A 66 -7.40 6.35 -7.22
CA VAL A 66 -8.39 6.47 -8.30
C VAL A 66 -8.17 7.73 -9.13
N GLU A 67 -7.99 8.89 -8.48
CA GLU A 67 -7.76 10.16 -9.18
C GLU A 67 -6.54 10.12 -10.09
N ARG A 68 -5.52 9.34 -9.73
CA ARG A 68 -4.24 9.26 -10.43
C ARG A 68 -4.13 8.03 -11.35
N GLY A 69 -5.18 7.21 -11.44
CA GLY A 69 -5.18 5.99 -12.25
C GLY A 69 -4.12 4.98 -11.80
N ILE A 70 -3.98 4.81 -10.48
CA ILE A 70 -3.07 3.86 -9.85
C ILE A 70 -3.90 2.73 -9.24
N GLU A 71 -3.61 1.51 -9.65
CA GLU A 71 -4.19 0.29 -9.08
C GLU A 71 -3.46 -0.09 -7.80
N ILE A 72 -4.22 -0.45 -6.77
CA ILE A 72 -3.67 -0.89 -5.49
C ILE A 72 -3.73 -2.42 -5.43
N GLU A 73 -2.59 -3.03 -5.11
CA GLU A 73 -2.47 -4.46 -4.83
C GLU A 73 -2.25 -4.68 -3.32
N ILE A 74 -3.00 -5.61 -2.75
CA ILE A 74 -2.97 -5.92 -1.32
C ILE A 74 -2.19 -7.22 -1.07
N GLY A 75 -0.99 -7.08 -0.50
CA GLY A 75 -0.16 -8.17 -0.01
C GLY A 75 -0.14 -8.24 1.51
N THR A 76 0.13 -9.42 2.06
CA THR A 76 0.24 -9.61 3.51
C THR A 76 1.20 -10.73 3.89
N ARG A 77 1.66 -10.70 5.15
CA ARG A 77 2.43 -11.78 5.75
C ARG A 77 1.61 -12.49 6.82
N GLY A 78 1.57 -13.82 6.75
CA GLY A 78 0.83 -14.66 7.70
C GLY A 78 -0.43 -15.25 7.09
N ILE A 79 -0.91 -16.34 7.69
CA ILE A 79 -2.00 -17.18 7.15
C ILE A 79 -3.13 -17.44 8.15
N ALA A 80 -3.15 -16.72 9.28
CA ALA A 80 -4.23 -16.85 10.25
C ALA A 80 -5.58 -16.43 9.63
N ALA A 81 -6.64 -17.20 9.90
CA ALA A 81 -7.92 -17.00 9.21
C ALA A 81 -8.51 -15.59 9.41
N ASP A 82 -8.46 -15.05 10.62
CA ASP A 82 -9.01 -13.72 10.92
C ASP A 82 -8.17 -12.60 10.28
N HIS A 83 -6.85 -12.78 10.24
CA HIS A 83 -5.93 -11.89 9.52
C HIS A 83 -6.24 -11.84 8.02
N LEU A 84 -6.38 -13.00 7.38
CA LEU A 84 -6.72 -13.09 5.96
C LEU A 84 -8.11 -12.51 5.66
N ARG A 85 -9.08 -12.64 6.56
CA ARG A 85 -10.40 -11.99 6.41
C ARG A 85 -10.29 -10.46 6.42
N GLY A 86 -9.45 -9.91 7.29
CA GLY A 86 -9.17 -8.47 7.33
C GLY A 86 -8.55 -7.98 6.02
N TYR A 87 -7.52 -8.69 5.54
CA TYR A 87 -6.87 -8.35 4.27
C TYR A 87 -7.77 -8.57 3.04
N LEU A 88 -8.69 -9.54 3.07
CA LEU A 88 -9.70 -9.68 2.03
C LEU A 88 -10.69 -8.50 2.02
N ALA A 89 -11.05 -7.96 3.18
CA ALA A 89 -11.88 -6.76 3.26
C ALA A 89 -11.14 -5.53 2.71
N LEU A 90 -9.83 -5.41 2.96
CA LEU A 90 -8.99 -4.39 2.33
C LEU A 90 -8.90 -4.57 0.81
N ALA A 91 -8.66 -5.79 0.33
CA ALA A 91 -8.62 -6.08 -1.11
C ALA A 91 -9.92 -5.65 -1.81
N LYS A 92 -11.08 -5.95 -1.22
CA LYS A 92 -12.38 -5.47 -1.71
C LYS A 92 -12.52 -3.96 -1.71
N ARG A 93 -12.01 -3.28 -0.68
CA ARG A 93 -12.06 -1.80 -0.59
C ARG A 93 -11.27 -1.14 -1.71
N PHE A 94 -10.13 -1.71 -2.08
CA PHE A 94 -9.22 -1.16 -3.08
C PHE A 94 -9.39 -1.72 -4.49
N ASP A 95 -10.41 -2.56 -4.71
CA ASP A 95 -10.59 -3.33 -5.96
C ASP A 95 -9.32 -4.09 -6.39
N SER A 96 -8.57 -4.58 -5.39
CA SER A 96 -7.32 -5.30 -5.62
C SER A 96 -7.61 -6.67 -6.19
N PRO A 97 -6.92 -7.10 -7.27
CA PRO A 97 -6.97 -8.48 -7.70
C PRO A 97 -6.38 -9.39 -6.60
N ILE A 98 -6.86 -10.63 -6.55
CA ILE A 98 -6.20 -11.69 -5.78
C ILE A 98 -5.14 -12.30 -6.70
N LEU A 99 -3.87 -12.14 -6.32
CA LEU A 99 -2.70 -12.64 -7.06
C LEU A 99 -2.20 -13.97 -6.51
#